data_AF-A0ABD5LU68-F1
#
_entry.id   AF-A0ABD5LU68-F1
#
_cell.length_a   1.000
_cell.length_b   1.000
_cell.length_c   1.000
_cell.angle_alpha   90.00
_cell.angle_beta   90.00
_cell.angle_gamma   90.00
#
_symmetry.space_group_name_H-M   'P 1'
#
loop_
_entity.id
_entity.type
_entity.pdbx_description
1 polymer ?
#
loop_
_entity_poly.entity_id
_entity_poly.type
_entity_poly.pdbx_seq_one_letter_code
_entity_poly.pdbx_strand_id
1 'polypeptide(L)'
;MTYKVDGQTSAITKNIPITCTYFKGSPYVKVSGIQLAGAPDNVLKVSADSVNSNRFGLALYQGESVDENNPLRLNGSAPRGYAITKGFSNTGQDRSQFTITAVPFKTGTADLSPEILRPPHH
;
A
#
# COMPACT_ATOMS: atom_id res chain seq x y z
N MET A 1 -13.62 -10.19 -19.26
CA MET A 1 -13.29 -8.87 -18.69
C MET A 1 -11.79 -8.80 -18.53
N THR A 2 -11.13 -7.85 -19.18
CA THR A 2 -9.68 -7.62 -19.01
C THR A 2 -9.51 -6.58 -17.90
N TYR A 3 -8.92 -6.98 -16.77
CA TYR A 3 -8.59 -6.04 -15.71
C TYR A 3 -7.33 -5.27 -16.11
N LYS A 4 -7.41 -3.94 -16.18
CA LYS A 4 -6.24 -3.09 -16.41
C LYS A 4 -5.44 -3.02 -15.12
N VAL A 5 -4.19 -3.46 -15.16
CA VAL A 5 -3.24 -3.37 -14.03
C VAL A 5 -2.16 -2.38 -14.43
N ASP A 6 -2.36 -1.11 -14.07
CA ASP A 6 -1.53 0.01 -14.49
C ASP A 6 -1.05 0.88 -13.32
N GLY A 7 -1.38 0.51 -12.08
CA GLY A 7 -1.04 1.30 -10.90
C GLY A 7 -1.89 2.57 -10.73
N GLN A 8 -2.96 2.75 -11.51
CA GLN A 8 -3.85 3.92 -11.42
C GLN A 8 -5.33 3.54 -11.29
N THR A 9 -5.76 2.49 -11.97
CA THR A 9 -7.16 2.06 -12.02
C THR A 9 -7.47 0.96 -11.01
N SER A 10 -8.75 0.83 -10.63
CA SER A 10 -9.22 -0.17 -9.66
C SER A 10 -8.62 -0.01 -8.25
N ALA A 11 -8.33 1.23 -7.86
CA ALA A 11 -7.87 1.55 -6.53
C ALA A 11 -8.95 1.28 -5.47
N ILE A 12 -8.53 0.77 -4.31
CA ILE A 12 -9.37 0.52 -3.14
C ILE A 12 -8.82 1.34 -1.97
N THR A 13 -9.70 2.11 -1.34
CA THR A 13 -9.37 2.89 -0.15
C THR A 13 -9.83 2.17 1.11
N LYS A 14 -8.99 2.19 2.15
CA LYS A 14 -9.27 1.60 3.47
C LYS A 14 -8.98 2.60 4.56
N ASN A 15 -9.90 2.65 5.51
CA ASN A 15 -9.83 3.49 6.68
C ASN A 15 -9.48 2.64 7.90
N ILE A 16 -8.34 2.93 8.52
CA ILE A 16 -7.82 2.20 9.67
C ILE A 16 -8.06 3.05 10.92
N PRO A 17 -8.95 2.63 11.84
CA PRO A 17 -9.15 3.35 13.09
C PRO A 17 -7.90 3.23 13.97
N ILE A 18 -7.45 4.35 14.52
CA ILE A 18 -6.28 4.45 15.39
C ILE A 18 -6.72 5.01 16.74
N THR A 19 -6.35 4.32 17.81
CA THR A 19 -6.52 4.81 19.18
C THR A 19 -5.15 4.96 19.82
N CYS A 20 -4.82 6.17 20.28
CA CYS A 20 -3.51 6.48 20.86
C CYS A 20 -3.67 7.19 22.21
N THR A 21 -3.12 6.62 23.27
CA THR A 21 -3.05 7.26 24.59
C THR A 21 -2.10 8.47 24.60
N TYR A 22 -1.07 8.44 23.76
CA TYR A 22 -0.14 9.55 23.52
C TYR A 22 -0.37 10.11 22.11
N PHE A 23 -1.31 11.05 22.01
CA PHE A 23 -1.74 11.64 20.75
C PHE A 23 -1.00 12.93 20.37
N LYS A 24 -0.03 13.36 21.19
CA LYS A 24 0.77 14.56 20.92
C LYS A 24 2.00 14.22 20.07
N GLY A 25 2.23 14.97 19.01
CA GLY A 25 3.39 14.83 18.11
C GLY A 25 3.01 14.48 16.67
N SER A 26 4.01 14.28 15.83
CA SER A 26 3.82 13.87 14.43
C SER A 26 3.74 12.35 14.32
N PRO A 27 2.71 11.79 13.66
CA PRO A 27 2.59 10.35 13.48
C PRO A 27 3.54 9.83 12.39
N TYR A 28 4.04 8.62 12.60
CA TYR A 28 4.88 7.88 11.64
C TYR A 28 4.30 6.48 11.46
N VAL A 29 4.52 5.89 10.29
CA VAL A 29 4.05 4.55 9.94
C VAL A 29 5.20 3.71 9.39
N LYS A 30 5.27 2.46 9.84
CA LYS A 30 6.15 1.44 9.27
C LYS A 30 5.29 0.31 8.70
N VAL A 31 5.27 0.22 7.38
CA VAL A 31 4.68 -0.93 6.67
C VAL A 31 5.79 -1.94 6.41
N SER A 32 5.64 -3.15 6.94
CA SER A 32 6.60 -4.24 6.74
C SER A 32 6.09 -5.16 5.64
N GLY A 33 6.95 -5.50 4.68
CA GLY A 33 6.56 -6.40 3.59
C GLY A 33 7.68 -6.56 2.56
N ILE A 34 7.50 -7.51 1.65
CA ILE A 34 8.45 -7.72 0.56
C ILE A 34 8.12 -6.74 -0.56
N GLN A 35 9.08 -5.89 -0.96
CA GLN A 35 8.90 -5.03 -2.12
C GLN A 35 8.88 -5.86 -3.40
N LEU A 36 8.02 -5.50 -4.35
CA LEU A 36 8.06 -6.09 -5.69
C LEU A 36 9.35 -5.68 -6.40
N ALA A 37 10.15 -6.66 -6.82
CA ALA A 37 11.41 -6.40 -7.49
C ALA A 37 11.20 -5.58 -8.78
N GLY A 38 12.01 -4.53 -8.96
CA GLY A 38 11.92 -3.63 -10.12
C GLY A 38 10.76 -2.64 -10.08
N ALA A 39 9.99 -2.57 -8.99
CA ALA A 39 8.94 -1.58 -8.77
C ALA A 39 9.39 -0.49 -7.78
N PRO A 40 8.69 0.66 -7.72
CA PRO A 40 8.88 1.65 -6.66
C PRO A 40 8.76 1.07 -5.24
N ASP A 41 9.32 1.77 -4.26
CA ASP A 41 9.44 1.28 -2.87
C ASP A 41 8.13 1.26 -2.06
N ASN A 42 7.02 1.70 -2.65
CA ASN A 42 5.67 1.60 -2.11
C ASN A 42 4.86 0.44 -2.73
N VAL A 43 5.49 -0.41 -3.54
CA VAL A 43 4.82 -1.55 -4.16
C VAL A 43 5.08 -2.83 -3.38
N LEU A 44 4.04 -3.31 -2.70
CA LEU A 44 4.06 -4.57 -1.97
C LEU A 44 3.94 -5.73 -2.94
N LYS A 45 4.90 -6.65 -2.93
CA LYS A 45 4.79 -7.93 -3.59
C LYS A 45 3.66 -8.71 -2.94
N VAL A 46 2.67 -9.09 -3.74
CA VAL A 46 1.63 -10.03 -3.30
C VAL A 46 1.93 -11.38 -3.94
N SER A 47 1.67 -12.45 -3.21
CA SER A 47 1.71 -13.80 -3.76
C SER A 47 0.55 -13.95 -4.73
N ALA A 48 0.75 -13.52 -5.98
CA ALA A 48 0.14 -14.22 -7.08
C ALA A 48 0.87 -15.56 -7.28
N ASP A 49 0.34 -16.45 -8.09
CA ASP A 49 0.96 -17.74 -8.42
C ASP A 49 2.47 -17.66 -8.76
N SER A 50 3.12 -18.82 -8.90
CA SER A 50 4.53 -18.89 -9.27
C SER A 50 4.88 -18.09 -10.55
N VAL A 51 3.92 -17.86 -11.45
CA VAL A 51 4.08 -17.19 -12.75
C VAL A 51 4.00 -15.65 -12.66
N ASN A 52 3.22 -15.14 -11.72
CA ASN A 52 2.89 -13.73 -11.53
C ASN A 52 3.54 -13.14 -10.27
N SER A 53 4.04 -13.98 -9.35
CA SER A 53 4.61 -13.57 -8.05
C SER A 53 5.74 -12.54 -8.14
N ASN A 54 6.44 -12.45 -9.26
CA ASN A 54 7.51 -11.47 -9.48
C ASN A 54 7.11 -10.28 -10.37
N ARG A 55 5.85 -10.25 -10.82
CA ARG A 55 5.33 -9.23 -11.74
C ARG A 55 4.10 -8.51 -11.24
N PHE A 56 3.48 -8.98 -10.16
CA PHE A 56 2.26 -8.40 -9.62
C PHE A 56 2.42 -7.95 -8.17
N GLY A 57 1.83 -6.80 -7.85
CA GLY A 57 1.89 -6.20 -6.53
C GLY A 57 0.75 -5.21 -6.30
N LEU A 58 0.77 -4.60 -5.11
CA LEU A 58 -0.11 -3.50 -4.75
C LEU A 58 0.73 -2.26 -4.49
N ALA A 59 0.53 -1.20 -5.27
CA ALA A 59 1.09 0.11 -4.96
C ALA A 59 0.24 0.77 -3.86
N LEU A 60 0.90 1.26 -2.82
CA LEU A 60 0.25 1.80 -1.62
C LEU A 60 0.47 3.31 -1.51
N TYR A 61 -0.58 4.04 -1.13
CA TYR A 61 -0.60 5.49 -1.02
C TYR A 61 -1.26 5.95 0.29
N GLN A 62 -0.84 7.10 0.79
CA GLN A 62 -1.45 7.75 1.95
C GLN A 62 -2.62 8.63 1.51
N GLY A 63 -3.78 8.50 2.17
CA GLY A 63 -5.00 9.21 1.83
C GLY A 63 -5.94 8.43 0.92
N GLU A 64 -6.86 9.14 0.27
CA GLU A 64 -8.03 8.57 -0.43
C GLU A 64 -7.83 8.40 -1.94
N SER A 65 -6.63 8.63 -2.45
CA SER A 65 -6.33 8.63 -3.88
C SER A 65 -5.00 7.95 -4.18
N VAL A 66 -4.82 7.52 -5.43
CA VAL A 66 -3.50 7.25 -6.00
C VAL A 66 -2.78 8.59 -6.14
N ASP A 67 -1.76 8.83 -5.30
CA ASP A 67 -1.04 10.10 -5.23
C ASP A 67 0.46 9.84 -5.11
N GLU A 68 1.18 9.95 -6.22
CA GLU A 68 2.62 9.68 -6.33
C GLU A 68 3.47 10.59 -5.43
N ASN A 69 2.94 11.73 -4.96
CA ASN A 69 3.63 12.61 -4.01
C ASN A 69 3.51 12.12 -2.56
N ASN A 70 2.56 11.23 -2.29
CA ASN A 70 2.30 10.68 -0.95
C ASN A 70 2.29 9.14 -0.95
N PRO A 71 3.39 8.49 -1.36
CA PRO A 71 3.50 7.03 -1.31
C PRO A 71 3.50 6.52 0.13
N LEU A 72 2.89 5.36 0.36
CA LEU A 72 3.04 4.60 1.60
C LEU A 72 4.22 3.62 1.46
N ARG A 73 5.43 4.14 1.70
CA ARG A 73 6.69 3.44 1.45
C ARG A 73 6.90 2.26 2.41
N LEU A 74 7.48 1.18 1.89
CA LEU A 74 7.74 -0.04 2.64
C LEU A 74 9.07 0.03 3.41
N ASN A 75 9.17 -0.75 4.49
CA ASN A 75 10.41 -1.06 5.20
C ASN A 75 11.20 0.17 5.70
N GLY A 76 10.50 1.22 6.15
CA GLY A 76 11.12 2.39 6.74
C GLY A 76 12.03 2.05 7.94
N SER A 77 13.05 2.88 8.15
CA SER A 77 14.07 2.67 9.18
C SER A 77 13.49 2.69 10.60
N ALA A 78 14.01 1.82 11.46
CA ALA A 78 13.72 1.86 12.88
C ALA A 78 14.22 3.19 13.51
N PRO A 79 13.55 3.72 14.54
CA PRO A 79 12.41 3.13 15.25
C PRO A 79 11.03 3.49 14.67
N ARG A 80 10.90 4.47 13.76
CA ARG A 80 9.61 5.11 13.44
C ARG A 80 9.03 4.76 12.06
N GLY A 81 9.84 4.36 11.09
CA GLY A 81 9.41 4.26 9.70
C GLY A 81 9.35 5.63 9.01
N TYR A 82 8.34 5.87 8.18
CA TYR A 82 8.16 7.12 7.42
C TYR A 82 7.10 8.01 8.05
N ALA A 83 7.23 9.33 7.89
CA ALA A 83 6.23 10.28 8.36
C ALA A 83 4.90 10.09 7.62
N ILE A 84 3.79 10.25 8.35
CA ILE A 84 2.47 10.33 7.72
C ILE A 84 2.25 11.79 7.29
N THR A 85 2.13 12.01 5.98
CA THR A 85 1.98 13.34 5.36
C THR A 85 0.57 13.60 4.84
N LYS A 86 -0.25 12.55 4.68
CA LYS A 86 -1.63 12.62 4.19
C LYS A 86 -2.47 11.49 4.78
N GLY A 87 -3.80 11.67 4.81
CA GLY A 87 -4.73 10.60 5.19
C GLY A 87 -4.83 10.32 6.70
N PHE A 88 -4.20 11.11 7.57
CA PHE A 88 -4.42 11.02 9.02
C PHE A 88 -5.44 12.07 9.46
N SER A 89 -6.55 11.64 10.04
CA SER A 89 -7.57 12.53 10.58
C SER A 89 -7.35 12.83 12.07
N ASN A 90 -7.96 13.91 12.54
CA ASN A 90 -8.04 14.23 13.97
C ASN A 90 -6.67 14.22 14.68
N THR A 91 -5.64 14.79 14.05
CA THR A 91 -4.29 14.88 14.63
C THR A 91 -4.36 15.57 16.00
N GLY A 92 -3.70 14.99 17.01
CA GLY A 92 -3.77 15.53 18.38
C GLY A 92 -4.99 15.07 19.19
N GLN A 93 -5.72 14.06 18.71
CA GLN A 93 -6.84 13.43 19.44
C GLN A 93 -6.54 11.96 19.75
N ASP A 94 -7.19 11.43 20.78
CA ASP A 94 -7.05 10.03 21.21
C ASP A 94 -7.62 9.04 20.18
N ARG A 95 -8.58 9.47 19.36
CA ARG A 95 -9.20 8.71 18.28
C ARG A 95 -8.97 9.38 16.93
N SER A 96 -8.23 8.70 16.09
CA SER A 96 -7.88 9.14 14.74
C SER A 96 -8.21 8.05 13.72
N GLN A 97 -8.10 8.38 12.45
CA GLN A 97 -8.21 7.43 11.35
C GLN A 97 -7.05 7.64 10.42
N PHE A 98 -6.41 6.55 10.01
CA PHE A 98 -5.42 6.57 8.94
C PHE A 98 -6.01 5.93 7.69
N THR A 99 -6.11 6.70 6.62
CA THR A 99 -6.64 6.28 5.34
C THR A 99 -5.51 5.94 4.39
N ILE A 100 -5.61 4.78 3.76
CA ILE A 100 -4.68 4.31 2.75
C ILE A 100 -5.43 3.92 1.48
N THR A 101 -4.78 4.10 0.34
CA THR A 101 -5.28 3.63 -0.95
C THR A 101 -4.30 2.60 -1.51
N ALA A 102 -4.82 1.45 -1.93
CA ALA A 102 -4.07 0.40 -2.61
C ALA A 102 -4.57 0.26 -4.04
N VAL A 103 -3.65 0.11 -5.00
CA VAL A 103 -4.00 -0.06 -6.41
C VAL A 103 -3.16 -1.21 -7.02
N PRO A 104 -3.78 -2.10 -7.83
CA PRO A 104 -3.05 -3.16 -8.51
C PRO A 104 -1.93 -2.60 -9.39
N PHE A 105 -0.73 -3.18 -9.26
CA PHE A 105 0.46 -2.77 -9.99
C PHE A 105 1.10 -3.98 -10.67
N LYS A 106 1.64 -3.78 -11.88
CA LYS A 106 2.46 -4.79 -12.56
C LYS A 106 3.78 -4.22 -13.03
N THR A 107 4.82 -5.05 -13.04
CA THR A 107 6.07 -4.77 -13.74
C THR A 107 6.11 -5.45 -15.10
N GLY A 108 6.80 -4.81 -16.05
CA GLY A 108 6.94 -5.30 -17.41
C GLY A 108 5.69 -5.11 -18.28
N THR A 109 5.83 -5.47 -19.54
CA THR A 109 4.78 -5.28 -20.57
C THR A 109 3.89 -6.51 -20.73
N ALA A 110 4.42 -7.70 -20.41
CA ALA A 110 3.69 -8.95 -20.52
C ALA A 110 2.40 -8.95 -19.70
N ASP A 111 1.40 -9.68 -20.21
CA ASP A 111 0.15 -9.88 -19.50
C ASP A 111 0.34 -10.78 -18.27
N LEU A 112 -0.53 -10.58 -17.29
CA LEU A 112 -0.62 -11.44 -16.13
C LEU A 112 -1.44 -12.66 -16.50
N SER A 113 -1.02 -13.84 -16.04
CA SER A 113 -1.82 -15.05 -16.23
C SER A 113 -3.14 -14.91 -15.45
N PRO A 114 -4.32 -15.20 -16.03
CA PRO A 114 -5.62 -15.01 -15.40
C PRO A 114 -5.91 -15.95 -14.23
N GLU A 115 -5.04 -16.92 -13.94
CA GLU A 115 -5.34 -18.00 -12.99
C GLU A 115 -5.33 -17.57 -11.51
N ILE A 116 -4.67 -16.48 -11.10
CA ILE A 116 -4.56 -16.12 -9.68
C ILE A 116 -4.75 -14.60 -9.40
N LEU A 117 -5.87 -14.27 -8.74
CA LEU A 117 -5.99 -13.15 -7.79
C LEU A 117 -6.65 -13.59 -6.47
N ARG A 118 -6.73 -14.90 -6.18
CA ARG A 118 -7.20 -15.39 -4.88
C ARG A 118 -6.04 -15.31 -3.87
N PRO A 119 -6.25 -14.71 -2.67
CA PRO A 119 -5.29 -14.82 -1.60
C PRO A 119 -5.11 -16.31 -1.22
N PRO A 120 -3.91 -16.71 -0.76
CA PRO A 120 -3.66 -18.10 -0.37
C PRO A 120 -4.66 -18.50 0.73
N HIS A 121 -5.42 -19.56 0.48
CA HIS A 121 -6.18 -20.24 1.53
C HIS A 121 -5.15 -20.94 2.42
N HIS A 122 -5.12 -20.55 3.69
CA HIS A 122 -4.48 -21.31 4.77
C HIS A 122 -5.41 -22.42 5.23
#